data_AF-A0A182YHT7-F1
#
_entry.id   AF-A0A182YHT7-F1
#
_cell.length_a   1.000
_cell.length_b   1.000
_cell.length_c   1.000
_cell.angle_alpha   90.00
_cell.angle_beta   90.00
_cell.angle_gamma   90.00
#
_symmetry.space_group_name_H-M   'P 1'
#
loop_
_entity.id
_entity.type
_entity.pdbx_description
1 polymer ?
#
loop_
_entity_poly.entity_id
_entity_poly.type
_entity_poly.pdbx_seq_one_letter_code
_entity_poly.pdbx_strand_id
1 'polypeptide(L)'
;MAAKVLIAFATILTFVGLAVGQQELSELPEVKGYKLHCIESSGITESSAKKLAAGDPIKDPDQATKCFVQCFFQKLRLVDEKGVVLKDKLETFLTKLMDADKAKDYVKQCDIRRTNPCDTAYAVYDCYLGKKAKLF
;
A
#
# COMPACT_ATOMS: atom_id res chain seq x y z
N MET A 1 -57.93 0.18 28.93
CA MET A 1 -57.72 1.52 28.34
C MET A 1 -56.50 2.14 29.00
N ALA A 2 -55.57 2.64 28.17
CA ALA A 2 -54.50 3.61 28.46
C ALA A 2 -53.59 3.48 29.71
N ALA A 3 -52.35 3.05 29.43
CA ALA A 3 -51.06 3.61 29.82
C ALA A 3 -50.77 4.05 31.27
N LYS A 4 -49.77 3.38 31.87
CA LYS A 4 -48.64 3.98 32.62
C LYS A 4 -47.69 2.84 33.02
N VAL A 5 -46.62 2.62 32.27
CA VAL A 5 -45.48 1.83 32.76
C VAL A 5 -44.23 2.68 32.62
N LEU A 6 -43.60 2.81 33.78
CA LEU A 6 -42.51 3.69 34.12
C LEU A 6 -41.20 3.27 33.44
N ILE A 7 -40.35 4.27 33.25
CA ILE A 7 -39.00 4.21 32.70
C ILE A 7 -38.19 3.08 33.39
N ALA A 8 -37.77 2.09 32.61
CA ALA A 8 -36.60 1.28 32.93
C ALA A 8 -35.58 1.54 31.82
N PHE A 9 -34.50 2.24 32.16
CA PHE A 9 -33.32 2.41 31.33
C PHE A 9 -32.70 1.03 31.07
N ALA A 10 -33.16 0.36 30.01
CA ALA A 10 -32.47 -0.77 29.44
C ALA A 10 -31.31 -0.20 28.63
N THR A 11 -30.11 -0.28 29.20
CA THR A 11 -28.83 -0.02 28.55
C THR A 11 -28.68 -0.94 27.35
N ILE A 12 -29.15 -0.49 26.20
CA ILE A 12 -28.80 -1.06 24.91
C ILE A 12 -27.33 -0.67 24.67
N LEU A 13 -26.42 -1.54 25.09
CA LEU A 13 -25.05 -1.58 24.59
C LEU A 13 -25.12 -1.95 23.11
N THR A 14 -25.41 -0.95 22.27
CA THR A 14 -25.06 -1.01 20.87
C THR A 14 -23.56 -1.18 20.83
N PHE A 15 -23.12 -2.41 20.58
CA PHE A 15 -21.83 -2.67 19.98
C PHE A 15 -21.83 -1.91 18.65
N VAL A 16 -21.48 -0.63 18.70
CA VAL A 16 -20.95 0.09 17.55
C VAL A 16 -19.62 -0.59 17.31
N GLY A 17 -19.66 -1.67 16.53
CA GLY A 17 -18.46 -2.24 15.97
C GLY A 17 -17.72 -1.07 15.35
N LEU A 18 -16.52 -0.78 15.86
CA LEU A 18 -15.60 0.07 15.15
C LEU A 18 -15.33 -0.64 13.83
N ALA A 19 -16.10 -0.28 12.81
CA ALA A 19 -15.60 -0.31 11.45
C ALA A 19 -14.43 0.67 11.48
N VAL A 20 -13.25 0.17 11.87
CA VAL A 20 -11.99 0.82 11.60
C VAL A 20 -12.00 0.97 10.09
N GLY A 21 -12.31 2.18 9.64
CA GLY A 21 -12.39 2.49 8.22
C GLY A 21 -11.09 2.05 7.59
N GLN A 22 -11.19 1.06 6.69
CA GLN A 22 -10.13 0.75 5.76
C GLN A 22 -10.09 1.93 4.78
N GLN A 23 -9.54 3.04 5.25
CA GLN A 23 -9.35 4.23 4.45
C GLN A 23 -8.26 3.85 3.45
N GLU A 24 -8.68 3.56 2.21
CA GLU A 24 -7.83 3.31 1.07
C GLU A 24 -6.70 4.33 1.08
N LEU A 25 -5.48 3.88 1.38
CA LEU A 25 -4.30 4.74 1.48
C LEU A 25 -4.04 5.49 0.16
N SER A 26 -4.53 4.89 -0.93
CA SER A 26 -4.70 5.37 -2.30
C SER A 26 -5.58 6.62 -2.44
N GLU A 27 -6.48 6.91 -1.49
CA GLU A 27 -7.41 8.05 -1.57
C GLU A 27 -6.88 9.34 -0.96
N LEU A 28 -5.77 9.28 -0.19
CA LEU A 28 -5.15 10.48 0.35
C LEU A 28 -4.65 11.39 -0.79
N PRO A 29 -4.97 12.70 -0.78
CA PRO A 29 -4.64 13.61 -1.87
C PRO A 29 -3.12 13.69 -2.13
N GLU A 30 -2.31 13.54 -1.08
CA GLU A 30 -0.85 13.47 -1.17
C GLU A 30 -0.38 12.25 -1.98
N VAL A 31 -0.99 11.09 -1.75
CA VAL A 31 -0.67 9.83 -2.45
C VAL A 31 -1.08 9.91 -3.92
N LYS A 32 -2.22 10.54 -4.24
CA LYS A 32 -2.63 10.82 -5.63
C LYS A 32 -1.62 11.74 -6.32
N GLY A 33 -1.17 12.80 -5.65
CA GLY A 33 -0.13 13.70 -6.16
C GLY A 33 1.19 12.99 -6.46
N TYR A 34 1.59 12.05 -5.61
CA TYR A 34 2.80 11.24 -5.83
C TYR A 34 2.68 10.35 -7.07
N LYS A 35 1.54 9.70 -7.29
CA LYS A 35 1.31 8.88 -8.48
C LYS A 35 1.45 9.70 -9.76
N LEU A 36 0.79 10.86 -9.84
CA LEU A 36 0.84 11.73 -11.02
C LEU A 36 2.27 12.19 -11.32
N HIS A 37 2.99 12.66 -10.32
CA HIS A 37 4.38 13.07 -10.48
C HIS A 37 5.27 11.90 -10.96
N CYS A 38 5.07 10.70 -10.44
CA CYS A 38 5.85 9.54 -10.83
C CYS A 38 5.49 9.03 -12.23
N ILE A 39 4.24 9.19 -12.68
CA ILE A 39 3.86 8.91 -14.07
C ILE A 39 4.67 9.82 -15.01
N GLU A 40 4.69 11.12 -14.72
CA GLU A 40 5.40 12.11 -15.53
C GLU A 40 6.92 11.87 -15.54
N SER A 41 7.53 11.63 -14.38
CA SER A 41 8.99 11.50 -14.27
C SER A 41 9.54 10.19 -14.81
N SER A 42 8.77 9.10 -14.74
CA SER A 42 9.22 7.77 -15.19
C SER A 42 8.97 7.53 -16.67
N GLY A 43 7.99 8.22 -17.28
CA GLY A 43 7.52 7.93 -18.63
C GLY A 43 6.78 6.59 -18.75
N ILE A 44 6.23 6.06 -17.66
CA ILE A 44 5.44 4.83 -17.66
C ILE A 44 4.25 4.94 -18.63
N THR A 45 3.95 3.86 -19.35
CA THR A 45 2.75 3.81 -20.19
C THR A 45 1.48 3.69 -19.36
N GLU A 46 0.37 4.23 -19.88
CA GLU A 46 -0.93 4.13 -19.22
C GLU A 46 -1.35 2.66 -18.98
N SER A 47 -1.02 1.77 -19.92
CA SER A 47 -1.29 0.33 -19.79
C SER A 47 -0.56 -0.29 -18.59
N SER A 48 0.75 -0.02 -18.45
CA SER A 48 1.53 -0.52 -17.32
C SER A 48 1.06 0.10 -15.99
N ALA A 49 0.75 1.41 -15.97
CA ALA A 49 0.25 2.08 -14.78
C ALA A 49 -1.08 1.47 -14.29
N LYS A 50 -2.01 1.17 -15.21
CA LYS A 50 -3.28 0.50 -14.88
C LYS A 50 -3.06 -0.89 -14.29
N LYS A 51 -2.15 -1.69 -14.86
CA LYS A 51 -1.80 -3.01 -14.32
C LYS A 51 -1.24 -2.94 -12.90
N LEU A 52 -0.32 -2.00 -12.65
CA LEU A 52 0.22 -1.78 -11.30
C LEU A 52 -0.87 -1.43 -10.28
N ALA A 53 -1.80 -0.55 -10.65
CA ALA A 53 -2.94 -0.16 -9.81
C ALA A 53 -3.94 -1.32 -9.57
N ALA A 54 -4.14 -2.19 -10.56
CA ALA A 54 -4.98 -3.37 -10.41
C ALA A 54 -4.34 -4.44 -9.50
N GLY A 55 -3.00 -4.42 -9.39
CA GLY A 55 -2.22 -5.53 -8.85
C GLY A 55 -2.12 -6.68 -9.84
N ASP A 56 -2.08 -6.38 -11.13
CA ASP A 56 -1.89 -7.38 -12.18
C ASP A 56 -0.40 -7.58 -12.45
N PRO A 57 0.06 -8.83 -12.64
CA PRO A 57 1.44 -9.10 -12.98
C PRO A 57 1.79 -8.51 -14.36
N ILE A 58 2.98 -7.93 -14.48
CA ILE A 58 3.52 -7.43 -15.74
C ILE A 58 4.69 -8.32 -16.13
N LYS A 59 4.53 -9.08 -17.22
CA LYS A 59 5.63 -9.86 -17.78
C LYS A 59 6.68 -8.92 -18.37
N ASP A 60 7.95 -9.14 -18.02
CA ASP A 60 9.11 -8.41 -18.54
C ASP A 60 8.92 -6.88 -18.49
N PRO A 61 8.73 -6.30 -17.28
CA PRO A 61 8.47 -4.86 -17.13
C PRO A 61 9.63 -4.03 -17.69
N ASP A 62 9.28 -2.99 -18.44
CA ASP A 62 10.26 -2.03 -18.95
C ASP A 62 10.86 -1.16 -17.82
N GLN A 63 11.94 -0.45 -18.16
CA GLN A 63 12.65 0.38 -17.19
C GLN A 63 11.78 1.51 -16.64
N ALA A 64 10.90 2.09 -17.46
CA ALA A 64 9.96 3.13 -17.05
C ALA A 64 9.00 2.64 -15.96
N THR A 65 8.42 1.44 -16.14
CA THR A 65 7.53 0.79 -15.19
C THR A 65 8.25 0.53 -13.86
N LYS A 66 9.49 0.04 -13.92
CA LYS A 66 10.30 -0.20 -12.71
C LYS A 66 10.63 1.11 -11.97
N CYS A 67 11.00 2.15 -12.71
CA CYS A 67 11.34 3.44 -12.13
C CYS A 67 10.12 4.20 -11.61
N PHE A 68 8.92 3.98 -12.15
CA PHE A 68 7.67 4.43 -11.54
C PHE A 68 7.51 3.86 -10.13
N VAL A 69 7.72 2.55 -9.94
CA VAL A 69 7.63 1.90 -8.61
C VAL A 69 8.64 2.49 -7.64
N GLN A 70 9.89 2.66 -8.07
CA GLN A 70 10.93 3.32 -7.27
C GLN A 70 10.53 4.75 -6.88
N CYS A 71 10.08 5.57 -7.83
CA CYS A 71 9.65 6.94 -7.57
C CYS A 71 8.51 6.97 -6.53
N PHE A 72 7.51 6.11 -6.71
CA PHE A 72 6.35 6.09 -5.80
C PHE A 72 6.75 5.68 -4.38
N PHE A 73 7.58 4.63 -4.24
CA PHE A 73 8.06 4.18 -2.94
C PHE A 73 9.00 5.22 -2.28
N GLN A 74 9.76 5.98 -3.06
CA GLN A 74 10.56 7.10 -2.53
C GLN A 74 9.66 8.22 -1.99
N LYS A 75 8.60 8.60 -2.71
CA LYS A 75 7.67 9.63 -2.24
C LYS A 75 6.95 9.21 -0.95
N LEU A 76 6.64 7.92 -0.82
CA LEU A 76 6.11 7.33 0.40
C LEU A 76 7.16 7.13 1.50
N ARG A 77 8.44 7.45 1.23
CA ARG A 77 9.58 7.25 2.14
C ARG A 77 9.74 5.81 2.62
N LEU A 78 9.48 4.86 1.73
CA LEU A 78 9.65 3.41 1.95
C LEU A 78 10.99 2.92 1.44
N VAL A 79 11.57 3.63 0.48
CA VAL A 79 12.92 3.42 -0.04
C VAL A 79 13.65 4.76 -0.08
N ASP A 80 14.96 4.73 0.08
CA ASP A 80 15.79 5.94 -0.01
C ASP A 80 16.21 6.27 -1.46
N GLU A 81 16.99 7.34 -1.62
CA GLU A 81 17.52 7.80 -2.91
C GLU A 81 18.37 6.74 -3.64
N LYS A 82 18.96 5.80 -2.89
CA LYS A 82 19.81 4.73 -3.40
C LYS A 82 19.03 3.43 -3.66
N GLY A 83 17.71 3.43 -3.45
CA GLY A 83 16.87 2.24 -3.60
C GLY A 83 16.97 1.27 -2.42
N VAL A 84 17.50 1.72 -1.28
CA VAL A 84 17.52 0.91 -0.06
C VAL A 84 16.16 0.98 0.62
N VAL A 85 15.56 -0.19 0.85
CA VAL A 85 14.32 -0.34 1.60
C VAL A 85 14.49 0.10 3.05
N LEU A 86 13.65 1.01 3.49
CA LEU A 86 13.55 1.50 4.86
C LEU A 86 12.58 0.60 5.64
N LYS A 87 13.10 -0.54 6.13
CA LYS A 87 12.31 -1.65 6.70
C LYS A 87 11.29 -1.20 7.75
N ASP A 88 11.67 -0.36 8.71
CA ASP A 88 10.76 0.10 9.76
C ASP A 88 9.58 0.92 9.21
N LYS A 89 9.84 1.74 8.18
CA LYS A 89 8.82 2.54 7.50
C LYS A 89 7.92 1.66 6.65
N LEU A 90 8.50 0.67 5.98
CA LEU A 90 7.76 -0.30 5.19
C LEU A 90 6.85 -1.18 6.06
N GLU A 91 7.33 -1.66 7.20
CA GLU A 91 6.51 -2.42 8.16
C GLU A 91 5.34 -1.57 8.67
N THR A 92 5.61 -0.34 9.10
CA THR A 92 4.57 0.62 9.56
C THR A 92 3.56 0.95 8.44
N PHE A 93 4.00 0.99 7.19
CA PHE A 93 3.12 1.20 6.05
C PHE A 93 2.24 -0.03 5.80
N LEU A 94 2.82 -1.23 5.81
CA LEU A 94 2.12 -2.49 5.59
C LEU A 94 1.13 -2.78 6.72
N THR A 95 1.39 -2.38 7.96
CA THR A 95 0.42 -2.55 9.07
C THR A 95 -0.88 -1.77 8.87
N LYS A 96 -0.92 -0.82 7.92
CA LYS A 96 -2.17 -0.15 7.51
C LYS A 96 -3.01 -0.99 6.56
N LEU A 97 -2.42 -2.03 5.97
CA LEU A 97 -3.01 -2.88 4.94
C LEU A 97 -3.19 -4.34 5.41
N MET A 98 -2.43 -4.77 6.42
CA MET A 98 -2.43 -6.14 6.95
C MET A 98 -1.98 -6.19 8.41
N ASP A 99 -2.13 -7.34 9.05
CA ASP A 99 -1.68 -7.54 10.44
C ASP A 99 -0.16 -7.39 10.60
N ALA A 100 0.28 -6.94 11.77
CA ALA A 100 1.68 -6.64 12.07
C ALA A 100 2.62 -7.83 11.85
N ASP A 101 2.23 -9.04 12.26
CA ASP A 101 3.04 -10.24 12.06
C ASP A 101 3.25 -10.55 10.57
N LYS A 102 2.21 -10.31 9.77
CA LYS A 102 2.23 -10.51 8.31
C LYS A 102 3.08 -9.44 7.62
N ALA A 103 2.99 -8.19 8.08
CA ALA A 103 3.83 -7.09 7.62
C ALA A 103 5.32 -7.39 7.86
N LYS A 104 5.67 -7.80 9.09
CA LYS A 104 7.04 -8.15 9.49
C LYS A 104 7.56 -9.35 8.70
N ASP A 105 6.74 -10.38 8.52
CA ASP A 105 7.09 -11.55 7.73
C ASP A 105 7.37 -11.16 6.26
N TYR A 106 6.53 -10.33 5.66
CA TYR A 106 6.72 -9.93 4.27
C TYR A 106 7.96 -9.04 4.09
N VAL A 107 8.23 -8.10 5.00
CA VAL A 107 9.47 -7.29 4.99
C VAL A 107 10.72 -8.17 5.08
N LYS A 108 10.67 -9.23 5.89
CA LYS A 108 11.77 -10.19 6.00
C LYS A 108 11.96 -11.01 4.72
N GLN A 109 10.87 -11.50 4.13
CA GLN A 109 10.93 -12.39 2.97
C GLN A 109 11.19 -11.67 1.65
N CYS A 110 10.81 -10.40 1.53
CA CYS A 110 10.99 -9.59 0.32
C CYS A 110 12.17 -8.61 0.40
N ASP A 111 13.18 -8.89 1.22
CA ASP A 111 14.42 -8.10 1.30
C ASP A 111 15.35 -8.39 0.11
N ILE A 112 14.97 -7.87 -1.06
CA ILE A 112 15.66 -8.11 -2.33
C ILE A 112 16.48 -6.88 -2.70
N ARG A 113 17.71 -7.09 -3.17
CA ARG A 113 18.58 -6.05 -3.73
C ARG A 113 19.05 -6.40 -5.14
N ARG A 114 19.17 -5.36 -5.98
CA ARG A 114 19.71 -5.39 -7.34
C ARG A 114 20.68 -4.22 -7.52
N THR A 115 21.46 -4.24 -8.61
CA THR A 115 22.43 -3.18 -8.90
C THR A 115 21.76 -1.84 -9.18
N ASN A 116 20.61 -1.85 -9.85
CA ASN A 116 19.84 -0.65 -10.18
C ASN A 116 18.75 -0.42 -9.10
N PRO A 117 18.54 0.83 -8.64
CA PRO A 117 17.47 1.16 -7.69
C PRO A 117 16.06 0.82 -8.19
N CYS A 118 15.75 1.07 -9.47
CA CYS A 118 14.46 0.73 -10.08
C CYS A 118 14.24 -0.79 -10.12
N ASP A 119 15.28 -1.56 -10.46
CA ASP A 119 15.20 -3.03 -10.42
C ASP A 119 14.98 -3.54 -9.00
N THR A 120 15.60 -2.90 -8.00
CA THR A 120 15.41 -3.24 -6.59
C THR A 120 13.98 -3.00 -6.16
N ALA A 121 13.44 -1.80 -6.40
CA ALA A 121 12.07 -1.46 -6.02
C ALA A 121 11.04 -2.36 -6.68
N TYR A 122 11.22 -2.65 -7.97
CA TYR A 122 10.31 -3.53 -8.69
C TYR A 122 10.39 -4.97 -8.17
N ALA A 123 11.58 -5.51 -7.93
CA ALA A 123 11.72 -6.87 -7.41
C ALA A 123 11.07 -7.03 -6.02
N VAL A 124 11.20 -6.00 -5.18
CA VAL A 124 10.53 -5.93 -3.88
C VAL A 124 9.00 -5.90 -4.08
N TYR A 125 8.49 -5.02 -4.94
CA TYR A 125 7.06 -4.94 -5.28
C TYR A 125 6.50 -6.26 -5.81
N ASP A 126 7.19 -6.91 -6.75
CA ASP A 126 6.77 -8.17 -7.36
C ASP A 126 6.70 -9.31 -6.32
N CYS A 127 7.64 -9.33 -5.36
CA CYS A 127 7.58 -10.25 -4.22
C CYS A 127 6.33 -10.02 -3.35
N TYR A 128 5.98 -8.75 -3.08
CA TYR A 128 4.74 -8.41 -2.36
C TYR A 128 3.49 -8.80 -3.15
N LEU A 129 3.52 -8.61 -4.47
CA LEU A 129 2.43 -8.97 -5.37
C LEU A 129 2.18 -10.48 -5.37
N GLY A 130 3.25 -11.29 -5.44
CA GLY A 130 3.19 -12.76 -5.31
C GLY A 130 2.61 -13.22 -3.97
N LYS A 131 2.73 -12.39 -2.93
CA LYS A 131 2.12 -12.58 -1.61
C LYS A 131 0.72 -11.97 -1.47
N LYS A 132 0.14 -11.54 -2.59
CA LYS A 132 -1.19 -10.91 -2.71
C LYS A 132 -1.34 -9.60 -1.93
N ALA A 133 -0.25 -8.86 -1.71
CA ALA A 133 -0.30 -7.51 -1.16
C ALA A 133 -0.42 -6.48 -2.29
N LYS A 134 -1.46 -5.64 -2.23
CA LYS A 134 -1.64 -4.50 -3.16
C LYS A 134 -1.03 -3.25 -2.54
N LEU A 135 -0.06 -2.65 -3.22
CA LEU A 135 0.71 -1.51 -2.75
C LEU A 135 0.39 -0.20 -3.50
N PHE A 136 -0.49 -0.27 -4.50
CA PHE A 136 -0.95 0.85 -5.33
C PHE A 136 -2.46 0.98 -5.25
#